data_AF-A0A7W8R3D8-F1
#
_entry.id   AF-A0A7W8R3D8-F1
#
_cell.length_a   1.000
_cell.length_b   1.000
_cell.length_c   1.000
_cell.angle_alpha   90.00
_cell.angle_beta   90.00
_cell.angle_gamma   90.00
#
_symmetry.space_group_name_H-M   'P 1'
#
loop_
_entity.id
_entity.type
_entity.pdbx_description
1 polymer ?
#
loop_
_entity_poly.entity_id
_entity_poly.type
_entity_poly.pdbx_seq_one_letter_code
_entity_poly.pdbx_strand_id
1 'polypeptide(L)'
;METELVNYCYVIMETFEIQLLADRFQIEPLENGLYRIMEGEHKVGVIFPEPDGDQVKWATQDELDEGFVQQIGELITEHNM
;
A
#
# COMPACT_ATOMS: atom_id res chain seq x y z
N MET A 1 -31.37 -1.16 -22.99
CA MET A 1 -30.91 -2.39 -22.31
C MET A 1 -29.48 -2.54 -22.76
N GLU A 2 -28.44 -2.33 -21.95
CA GLU A 2 -28.15 -2.63 -20.53
C GLU A 2 -27.48 -1.37 -19.90
N THR A 3 -27.89 -0.91 -18.70
CA THR A 3 -27.11 -0.99 -17.44
C THR A 3 -25.60 -0.72 -17.66
N GLU A 4 -24.96 0.26 -17.03
CA GLU A 4 -24.88 0.45 -15.57
C GLU A 4 -24.58 1.89 -15.17
N LEU A 5 -25.19 2.28 -14.05
CA LEU A 5 -24.78 3.36 -13.18
C LEU A 5 -23.43 3.01 -12.56
N VAL A 6 -22.38 3.81 -12.75
CA VAL A 6 -21.34 3.93 -11.70
C VAL A 6 -20.95 5.39 -11.52
N ASN A 7 -21.75 6.02 -10.66
CA ASN A 7 -21.44 7.05 -9.67
C ASN A 7 -20.21 7.96 -9.84
N TYR A 8 -20.50 9.26 -9.72
CA TYR A 8 -19.59 10.35 -9.38
C TYR A 8 -18.67 10.00 -8.19
N CYS A 9 -17.43 10.50 -8.19
CA CYS A 9 -16.47 10.49 -7.07
C CYS A 9 -15.83 9.15 -6.68
N TYR A 10 -15.45 8.29 -7.65
CA TYR A 10 -14.43 7.28 -7.36
C TYR A 10 -13.05 7.95 -7.43
N VAL A 11 -12.44 8.26 -6.29
CA VAL A 11 -11.00 8.56 -6.27
C VAL A 11 -10.33 7.24 -6.65
N ILE A 12 -9.89 7.10 -7.90
CA ILE A 12 -9.14 5.91 -8.33
C ILE A 12 -7.77 6.01 -7.65
N MET A 13 -7.68 5.48 -6.43
CA MET A 13 -6.39 5.17 -5.83
C MET A 13 -5.85 3.97 -6.61
N GLU A 14 -4.92 4.24 -7.53
CA GLU A 14 -4.40 3.22 -8.44
C GLU A 14 -3.54 2.21 -7.66
N THR A 15 -3.93 0.94 -7.76
CA THR A 15 -3.13 -0.19 -7.32
C THR A 15 -1.88 -0.33 -8.19
N PHE A 16 -0.75 -0.64 -7.57
CA PHE A 16 0.53 -0.84 -8.28
C PHE A 16 1.30 -2.05 -7.74
N GLU A 17 2.27 -2.54 -8.50
CA GLU A 17 3.15 -3.64 -8.09
C GLU A 17 4.52 -3.11 -7.65
N ILE A 18 5.07 -3.69 -6.58
CA ILE A 18 6.45 -3.51 -6.17
C ILE A 18 7.18 -4.86 -6.11
N GLN A 19 8.47 -4.81 -6.37
CA GLN A 19 9.36 -5.98 -6.34
C GLN A 19 10.28 -5.83 -5.12
N LEU A 20 10.24 -6.78 -4.20
CA LEU A 20 11.18 -6.87 -3.08
C LEU A 20 11.92 -8.20 -3.18
N LEU A 21 13.23 -8.13 -3.40
CA LEU A 21 14.05 -9.32 -3.70
C LEU A 21 13.47 -10.13 -4.88
N ALA A 22 13.10 -11.40 -4.64
CA ALA A 22 12.49 -12.28 -5.65
C ALA A 22 10.95 -12.19 -5.67
N ASP A 23 10.35 -11.55 -4.67
CA ASP A 23 8.91 -11.56 -4.46
C ASP A 23 8.25 -10.33 -5.07
N ARG A 24 6.98 -10.48 -5.43
CA ARG A 24 6.14 -9.41 -6.00
C ARG A 24 4.94 -9.18 -5.13
N PHE A 25 4.75 -7.93 -4.77
CA PHE A 25 3.64 -7.49 -3.94
C PHE A 25 2.78 -6.51 -4.72
N GLN A 26 1.47 -6.73 -4.67
CA GLN A 26 0.49 -5.76 -5.12
C GLN A 26 0.16 -4.84 -3.94
N ILE A 27 0.26 -3.54 -4.18
CA ILE A 27 -0.01 -2.49 -3.21
C ILE A 27 -1.33 -1.84 -3.58
N GLU A 28 -2.30 -1.95 -2.67
CA GLU A 28 -3.60 -1.30 -2.79
C GLU A 28 -3.64 -0.12 -1.82
N PRO A 29 -3.50 1.12 -2.32
CA PRO A 29 -3.70 2.29 -1.49
C PRO A 29 -5.17 2.35 -1.04
N LEU A 30 -5.39 2.61 0.25
CA LEU A 30 -6.70 2.70 0.86
C LEU A 30 -6.99 4.16 1.29
N GLU A 31 -8.24 4.43 1.66
CA GLU A 31 -8.60 5.69 2.28
C GLU A 31 -7.76 5.96 3.54
N ASN A 32 -7.41 7.24 3.78
CA ASN A 32 -6.65 7.73 4.94
C ASN A 32 -5.14 7.40 4.95
N GLY A 33 -4.53 7.10 3.80
CA GLY A 33 -3.07 6.93 3.70
C GLY A 33 -2.56 5.58 4.19
N LEU A 34 -3.45 4.60 4.32
CA LEU A 34 -3.09 3.21 4.56
C LEU A 34 -2.78 2.52 3.23
N TYR A 35 -1.91 1.53 3.27
CA TYR A 35 -1.55 0.71 2.11
C TYR A 35 -1.70 -0.76 2.47
N ARG A 36 -2.55 -1.48 1.72
CA ARG A 36 -2.69 -2.93 1.87
C ARG A 36 -1.69 -3.62 0.95
N ILE A 37 -0.96 -4.58 1.51
CA ILE A 37 0.04 -5.39 0.82
C ILE A 37 -0.59 -6.75 0.51
N MET A 38 -0.55 -7.14 -0.76
CA MET A 38 -1.09 -8.39 -1.27
C MET A 38 0.03 -9.21 -1.94
N GLU A 39 0.08 -10.50 -1.67
CA GLU A 39 0.89 -11.48 -2.40
C GLU A 39 -0.07 -12.41 -3.16
N GLY A 40 -0.25 -12.16 -4.45
CA GLY A 40 -1.34 -12.77 -5.21
C GLY A 40 -2.71 -12.44 -4.60
N GLU A 41 -3.47 -13.45 -4.21
CA GLU A 41 -4.78 -13.28 -3.54
C GLU A 41 -4.68 -13.19 -2.01
N HIS A 42 -3.47 -13.34 -1.44
CA HIS A 42 -3.27 -13.35 0.00
C HIS A 42 -2.98 -11.95 0.54
N LYS A 43 -3.76 -11.50 1.53
CA LYS A 43 -3.44 -10.27 2.28
C LYS A 43 -2.27 -10.55 3.23
N VAL A 44 -1.14 -9.88 2.97
CA VAL A 44 0.04 -9.91 3.84
C VAL A 44 -0.20 -9.01 5.06
N GLY A 45 -0.65 -7.77 4.83
CA GLY A 45 -0.94 -6.83 5.90
C GLY A 45 -1.26 -5.43 5.42
N VAL A 46 -1.31 -4.49 6.35
CA VAL A 46 -1.54 -3.06 6.11
C VAL A 46 -0.45 -2.24 6.77
N ILE A 47 0.14 -1.32 6.03
CA ILE A 47 1.15 -0.38 6.54
C ILE A 47 0.72 1.06 6.32
N PHE A 48 1.33 1.98 7.07
CA PHE A 48 1.05 3.40 6.99
C PHE A 48 2.28 4.23 7.35
N PRO A 49 2.41 5.44 6.78
CA PRO A 49 3.46 6.37 7.15
C PRO A 49 3.13 7.04 8.49
N GLU A 50 4.09 7.07 9.39
CA GLU A 50 4.09 7.86 10.62
C GLU A 50 5.13 8.97 10.51
N PRO A 51 4.78 10.21 10.91
CA PRO A 51 5.76 11.29 11.00
C PRO A 51 6.74 11.03 12.15
N ASP A 52 8.03 11.05 11.86
CA ASP A 52 9.12 10.96 12.84
C ASP A 52 10.08 12.14 12.67
N GLY A 53 9.77 13.26 13.34
CA GLY A 53 10.48 14.51 13.18
C GLY A 53 10.38 15.04 11.75
N ASP A 54 11.53 15.12 11.07
CA ASP A 54 11.65 15.56 9.68
C ASP A 54 11.60 14.38 8.67
N GLN A 55 11.41 13.15 9.16
CA GLN A 55 11.38 11.93 8.35
C GLN A 55 10.00 11.26 8.40
N VAL A 56 9.75 10.37 7.45
CA VAL A 56 8.61 9.46 7.47
C VAL A 56 9.13 8.08 7.83
N LYS A 57 8.58 7.50 8.91
CA LYS A 57 8.80 6.10 9.28
C LYS A 57 7.58 5.29 8.88
N TRP A 58 7.76 4.04 8.49
CA TRP A 58 6.62 3.17 8.18
C TRP A 58 6.26 2.28 9.37
N ALA A 59 4.96 2.10 9.60
CA ALA A 59 4.43 1.32 10.71
C ALA A 59 3.28 0.41 10.27
N THR A 60 2.92 -0.53 11.13
CA THR A 60 1.81 -1.46 10.93
C THR A 60 1.11 -1.77 12.26
N GLN A 61 -0.15 -2.20 12.20
CA GLN A 61 -0.87 -2.82 13.31
C GLN A 61 -0.97 -4.35 13.18
N ASP A 62 -0.53 -4.90 12.05
CA ASP A 62 -0.51 -6.34 11.80
C ASP A 62 0.81 -6.94 12.35
N GLU A 63 0.86 -8.26 12.55
CA GLU A 63 2.07 -8.97 12.99
C GLU A 63 3.06 -9.15 11.82
N LEU A 64 3.74 -8.07 11.43
CA LEU A 64 4.78 -8.06 10.40
C LEU A 64 6.15 -7.68 10.97
N ASP A 65 7.21 -8.17 10.31
CA ASP A 65 8.59 -7.79 10.64
C ASP A 65 8.81 -6.29 10.35
N GLU A 66 9.43 -5.59 11.30
CA GLU A 66 9.68 -4.14 11.17
C GLU A 66 10.58 -3.83 9.96
N GLY A 67 11.57 -4.67 9.67
CA GLY A 67 12.46 -4.50 8.53
C GLY A 67 11.74 -4.70 7.20
N PHE A 68 10.80 -5.64 7.12
CA PHE A 68 9.89 -5.78 5.98
C PHE A 68 9.02 -4.53 5.80
N VAL A 69 8.41 -4.03 6.88
CA VAL A 69 7.55 -2.83 6.84
C VAL A 69 8.32 -1.61 6.32
N GLN A 70 9.56 -1.38 6.79
CA GLN A 70 10.38 -0.27 6.28
C GLN A 70 10.68 -0.43 4.78
N GLN A 71 11.10 -1.62 4.34
CA GLN A 71 11.48 -1.85 2.94
C GLN A 71 10.30 -1.66 1.97
N ILE A 72 9.12 -2.20 2.30
CA ILE A 72 7.91 -1.97 1.48
C ILE A 72 7.57 -0.48 1.49
N GLY A 73 7.61 0.16 2.66
CA GLY A 73 7.33 1.58 2.80
C GLY A 73 8.22 2.47 1.94
N GLU A 74 9.53 2.23 1.95
CA GLU A 74 10.49 2.94 1.10
C GLU A 74 10.16 2.78 -0.39
N LEU A 75 9.84 1.56 -0.84
CA LEU A 75 9.43 1.31 -2.24
C LEU A 75 8.13 2.03 -2.61
N ILE A 76 7.16 2.11 -1.68
CA ILE A 76 5.93 2.90 -1.88
C ILE A 76 6.26 4.39 -1.98
N THR A 77 7.15 4.90 -1.12
CA THR A 77 7.61 6.29 -1.17
C THR A 77 8.29 6.59 -2.51
N GLU A 78 9.20 5.74 -2.96
CA GLU A 78 9.89 5.88 -4.25
C GLU A 78 8.92 5.85 -5.44
N HIS A 79 7.89 5.00 -5.38
CA HIS A 79 6.87 4.94 -6.43
C HIS A 79 6.00 6.21 -6.52
N ASN A 80 5.75 6.87 -5.38
CA ASN A 80 4.85 8.03 -5.29
C ASN A 80 5.55 9.38 -5.55
N MET A 81 6.87 9.41 -5.71
CA MET A 81 7.64 10.62 -6.06
C MET A 81 7.59 10.93 -7.55
#